data_AF-A0A4Y3VIE0-F1
#
_entry.id   AF-A0A4Y3VIE0-F1
#
_cell.length_a   1.000
_cell.length_b   1.000
_cell.length_c   1.000
_cell.angle_alpha   90.00
_cell.angle_beta   90.00
_cell.angle_gamma   90.00
#
_symmetry.space_group_name_H-M   'P 1'
#
loop_
_entity.id
_entity.type
_entity.pdbx_description
1 polymer ?
#
loop_
_entity_poly.entity_id
_entity_poly.type
_entity_poly.pdbx_seq_one_letter_code
_entity_poly.pdbx_strand_id
1 'polypeptide(L)'
;MKLGRVMAAVALLAPIPFAGMTEPAAAVDSHTVLIRGSISAHDCCSIWGGNEWRSETVKSDDVRTHNRPWVTTWRSVCAGQEARAVLLVDIFLNNQEKVVVAATLKLYEGASCSSNDNDGEDYRATTVALGASRQVDLAVDSHEWGSDDKARASFIVLHG
;
A
#
# COMPACT_ATOMS: atom_id res chain seq x y z
N MET A 1 21.61 -73.52 59.38
CA MET A 1 20.96 -72.43 60.14
C MET A 1 20.58 -71.33 59.15
N LYS A 2 19.37 -70.80 59.31
CA LYS A 2 18.70 -69.80 58.45
C LYS A 2 19.52 -68.50 58.37
N LEU A 3 19.51 -67.87 57.20
CA LEU A 3 19.51 -66.40 57.08
C LEU A 3 19.00 -66.02 55.68
N GLY A 4 17.71 -65.67 55.62
CA GLY A 4 17.18 -64.84 54.54
C GLY A 4 17.39 -63.36 54.84
N ARG A 5 17.23 -62.54 53.79
CA ARG A 5 17.00 -61.08 53.68
C ARG A 5 17.69 -60.62 52.38
N VAL A 6 17.27 -59.64 51.57
CA VAL A 6 16.16 -58.67 51.51
C VAL A 6 16.24 -58.03 50.11
N MET A 7 15.08 -57.69 49.54
CA MET A 7 14.71 -56.69 48.51
C MET A 7 15.76 -56.04 47.59
N ALA A 8 15.42 -55.94 46.30
CA ALA A 8 15.49 -54.69 45.54
C ALA A 8 14.59 -54.76 44.28
N ALA A 9 13.41 -54.13 44.34
CA ALA A 9 12.64 -53.83 43.14
C ALA A 9 13.29 -52.61 42.46
N VAL A 10 13.91 -52.82 41.32
CA VAL A 10 14.44 -51.74 40.47
C VAL A 10 13.25 -51.15 39.70
N ALA A 11 12.74 -50.02 40.17
CA ALA A 11 11.82 -49.20 39.38
C ALA A 11 12.62 -48.54 38.25
N LEU A 12 12.47 -49.07 37.03
CA LEU A 12 12.95 -48.45 35.80
C LEU A 12 12.12 -47.18 35.54
N LEU A 13 12.64 -46.03 35.95
CA LEU A 13 12.20 -44.73 35.42
C LEU A 13 12.70 -44.62 33.97
N ALA A 14 11.86 -45.03 33.02
CA ALA A 14 12.09 -44.68 31.62
C ALA A 14 11.85 -43.18 31.42
N PRO A 15 12.77 -42.43 30.80
CA PRO A 15 12.51 -41.05 30.42
C PRO A 15 11.43 -41.03 29.33
N ILE A 16 10.32 -40.35 29.60
CA ILE A 16 9.32 -40.02 28.58
C ILE A 16 10.00 -39.00 27.66
N PRO A 17 10.21 -39.30 26.36
CA PRO A 17 10.61 -38.26 25.44
C PRO A 17 9.41 -37.32 25.30
N PHE A 18 9.51 -36.14 25.92
CA PHE A 18 8.72 -35.00 25.48
C PHE A 18 9.17 -34.72 24.05
N ALA A 19 8.47 -35.32 23.08
CA ALA A 19 8.45 -34.82 21.73
C ALA A 19 7.84 -33.42 21.82
N GLY A 20 8.72 -32.42 22.00
CA GLY A 20 8.35 -31.04 21.82
C GLY A 20 7.84 -30.92 20.40
N MET A 21 6.51 -30.86 20.25
CA MET A 21 5.90 -30.27 19.08
C MET A 21 6.28 -28.79 19.15
N THR A 22 7.48 -28.45 18.69
CA THR A 22 7.69 -27.12 18.14
C THR A 22 6.78 -27.09 16.94
N GLU A 23 5.59 -26.51 17.13
CA GLU A 23 4.78 -26.02 16.04
C GLU A 23 5.75 -25.30 15.09
N PRO A 24 5.84 -25.70 13.81
CA PRO A 24 6.65 -24.94 12.89
C PRO A 24 6.08 -23.53 12.95
N ALA A 25 6.87 -22.58 13.44
CA ALA A 25 6.59 -21.18 13.19
C ALA A 25 6.56 -21.08 11.67
N ALA A 26 5.35 -21.10 11.09
CA ALA A 26 5.17 -20.73 9.70
C ALA A 26 5.80 -19.35 9.62
N ALA A 27 6.97 -19.26 8.97
CA ALA A 27 7.58 -17.99 8.68
C ALA A 27 6.50 -17.26 7.87
N VAL A 28 5.84 -16.32 8.52
CA VAL A 28 4.92 -15.43 7.82
C VAL A 28 5.85 -14.60 6.95
N ASP A 29 5.97 -14.99 5.68
CA ASP A 29 6.71 -14.22 4.70
C ASP A 29 5.99 -12.88 4.57
N SER A 30 6.61 -11.87 5.18
CA SER A 30 6.10 -10.51 5.25
C SER A 30 6.77 -9.68 4.17
N HIS A 31 5.97 -9.00 3.37
CA HIS A 31 6.40 -8.18 2.24
C HIS A 31 6.27 -6.71 2.61
N THR A 32 7.37 -5.98 2.66
CA THR A 32 7.35 -4.54 2.93
C THR A 32 7.17 -3.79 1.62
N VAL A 33 6.15 -2.95 1.54
CA VAL A 33 5.83 -2.13 0.38
C VAL A 33 6.02 -0.67 0.75
N LEU A 34 6.98 -0.01 0.12
CA LEU A 34 7.22 1.42 0.31
C LEU A 34 6.74 2.19 -0.92
N ILE A 35 5.87 3.17 -0.70
CA ILE A 35 5.44 4.12 -1.72
C ILE A 35 5.98 5.50 -1.36
N ARG A 36 6.71 6.14 -2.29
CA ARG A 36 7.29 7.48 -2.11
C ARG A 36 7.13 8.30 -3.38
N GLY A 37 6.61 9.51 -3.26
CA GLY A 37 6.45 10.41 -4.40
C GLY A 37 5.63 11.64 -4.05
N SER A 38 4.90 12.15 -5.03
CA SER A 38 4.03 13.31 -4.87
C SER A 38 2.74 13.19 -5.68
N ILE A 39 1.76 13.97 -5.25
CA ILE A 39 0.55 14.32 -5.98
C ILE A 39 0.53 15.83 -6.13
N SER A 40 0.01 16.34 -7.24
CA SER A 40 -0.23 17.75 -7.44
C SER A 40 -1.56 18.02 -8.16
N ALA A 41 -2.13 19.18 -7.85
CA ALA A 41 -3.26 19.78 -8.54
C ALA A 41 -2.86 21.17 -9.04
N HIS A 42 -3.40 21.53 -10.19
CA HIS A 42 -3.33 22.86 -10.79
C HIS A 42 -4.75 23.34 -11.01
N ASP A 43 -5.09 24.43 -10.33
CA ASP A 43 -6.24 25.28 -10.69
C ASP A 43 -5.71 26.32 -11.68
N CYS A 44 -6.17 26.26 -12.92
CA CYS A 44 -5.76 27.14 -13.99
C CYS A 44 -6.88 28.06 -14.42
N CYS A 45 -6.59 29.35 -14.25
CA CYS A 45 -6.75 30.33 -15.31
C CYS A 45 -8.20 30.65 -15.68
N SER A 46 -9.12 30.50 -14.73
CA SER A 46 -10.45 31.08 -14.84
C SER A 46 -10.38 32.59 -15.13
N ILE A 47 -11.29 33.09 -15.96
CA ILE A 47 -11.42 34.53 -16.32
C ILE A 47 -11.59 35.40 -15.06
N TRP A 48 -12.03 34.81 -13.95
CA TRP A 48 -12.25 35.46 -12.65
C TRP A 48 -11.51 34.77 -11.49
N GLY A 49 -10.70 33.75 -11.77
CA GLY A 49 -10.14 32.82 -10.79
C GLY A 49 -8.61 32.84 -10.73
N GLY A 50 -8.08 31.94 -9.90
CA GLY A 50 -6.65 31.84 -9.59
C GLY A 50 -5.84 31.11 -10.66
N ASN A 51 -4.52 31.12 -10.48
CA ASN A 51 -3.62 30.19 -11.14
C ASN A 51 -2.71 29.65 -10.04
N GLU A 52 -3.04 28.48 -9.51
CA GLU A 52 -2.42 27.94 -8.31
C GLU A 52 -1.99 26.48 -8.50
N TRP A 53 -0.72 26.21 -8.22
CA TRP A 53 -0.20 24.87 -8.08
C TRP A 53 -0.10 24.49 -6.61
N ARG A 54 -0.61 23.30 -6.27
CA ARG A 54 -0.39 22.69 -4.96
C ARG A 54 0.11 21.27 -5.13
N SER A 55 1.04 20.89 -4.27
CA SER A 55 1.60 19.54 -4.25
C SER A 55 1.73 19.03 -2.83
N GLU A 56 1.48 17.74 -2.66
CA GLU A 56 1.60 17.03 -1.40
C GLU A 56 2.46 15.78 -1.58
N THR A 57 3.12 15.39 -0.49
CA THR A 57 3.95 14.18 -0.50
C THR A 57 3.09 12.93 -0.38
N VAL A 58 3.35 11.95 -1.25
CA VAL A 58 2.79 10.59 -1.15
C VAL A 58 3.80 9.72 -0.43
N LYS A 59 3.43 9.23 0.75
CA LYS A 59 4.23 8.30 1.57
C LYS A 59 3.34 7.23 2.16
N SER A 60 3.68 5.96 1.91
CA SER A 60 3.09 4.79 2.59
C SER A 60 4.13 3.72 2.89
N ASP A 61 4.03 3.07 4.04
CA ASP A 61 4.90 1.99 4.48
C ASP A 61 3.99 0.86 4.98
N ASP A 62 3.86 -0.18 4.16
CA ASP A 62 2.83 -1.20 4.31
C ASP A 62 3.47 -2.58 4.36
N VAL A 63 3.09 -3.39 5.37
CA VAL A 63 3.47 -4.79 5.43
C VAL A 63 2.32 -5.66 4.93
N ARG A 64 2.56 -6.43 3.87
CA ARG A 64 1.61 -7.39 3.29
C ARG A 64 2.01 -8.81 3.62
N THR A 65 1.01 -9.64 3.82
CA THR A 65 1.13 -11.05 4.19
C THR A 65 -0.05 -11.78 3.56
N HIS A 66 0.02 -13.09 3.38
CA HIS A 66 -1.10 -13.85 2.79
C HIS A 66 -2.40 -13.81 3.61
N ASN A 67 -2.33 -13.50 4.90
CA ASN A 67 -3.52 -13.27 5.75
C ASN A 67 -4.06 -11.82 5.68
N ARG A 68 -3.28 -10.87 5.14
CA ARG A 68 -3.65 -9.46 4.91
C ARG A 68 -3.07 -8.98 3.58
N PRO A 69 -3.46 -9.61 2.45
CA PRO A 69 -2.74 -9.43 1.19
C PRO A 69 -3.02 -8.06 0.57
N TRP A 70 -4.10 -7.39 0.95
CA TRP A 70 -4.57 -6.16 0.30
C TRP A 70 -4.67 -4.97 1.26
N VAL A 71 -4.43 -3.77 0.74
CA VAL A 71 -4.76 -2.47 1.36
C VAL A 71 -5.02 -1.44 0.27
N THR A 72 -5.91 -0.50 0.55
CA THR A 72 -6.07 0.72 -0.24
C THR A 72 -5.56 1.90 0.57
N THR A 73 -4.76 2.75 -0.07
CA THR A 73 -4.35 4.05 0.48
C THR A 73 -4.82 5.15 -0.45
N TRP A 74 -5.09 6.33 0.09
CA TRP A 74 -5.49 7.47 -0.73
C TRP A 74 -4.84 8.76 -0.23
N ARG A 75 -4.68 9.71 -1.15
CA ARG A 75 -4.20 11.07 -0.89
C ARG A 75 -5.00 12.04 -1.75
N SER A 76 -5.14 13.27 -1.27
CA SER A 76 -5.76 14.34 -2.04
C SER A 76 -5.00 15.64 -1.85
N VAL A 77 -5.00 16.49 -2.86
CA VAL A 77 -4.49 17.86 -2.79
C VAL A 77 -5.46 18.78 -3.53
N CYS A 78 -5.66 19.96 -2.96
CA CYS A 78 -6.57 20.99 -3.44
C CYS A 78 -5.75 22.22 -3.83
N ALA A 79 -6.04 22.81 -4.98
CA ALA A 79 -5.48 24.06 -5.47
C ALA A 79 -6.61 25.06 -5.73
N GLY A 80 -6.41 26.35 -5.42
CA GLY A 80 -7.37 27.40 -5.75
C GLY A 80 -8.70 27.40 -4.99
N GLN A 81 -8.94 26.38 -4.16
CA GLN A 81 -10.27 26.00 -3.66
C GLN A 81 -11.21 25.47 -4.75
N GLU A 82 -10.74 25.20 -5.97
CA GLU A 82 -11.60 24.84 -7.10
C GLU A 82 -11.19 23.49 -7.70
N ALA A 83 -9.88 23.25 -7.88
CA ALA A 83 -9.35 22.00 -8.41
C ALA A 83 -8.84 21.04 -7.31
N ARG A 84 -9.32 19.80 -7.31
CA ARG A 84 -8.88 18.74 -6.37
C ARG A 84 -8.39 17.50 -7.13
N ALA A 85 -7.13 17.15 -6.91
CA ALA A 85 -6.60 15.85 -7.31
C ALA A 85 -6.82 14.81 -6.19
N VAL A 86 -7.30 13.62 -6.55
CA VAL A 86 -7.45 12.47 -5.64
C VAL A 86 -6.72 11.27 -6.22
N LEU A 87 -5.74 10.74 -5.48
CA LEU A 87 -5.01 9.53 -5.82
C LEU A 87 -5.49 8.39 -4.91
N LEU A 88 -5.95 7.29 -5.50
CA LEU A 88 -6.21 6.03 -4.83
C LEU A 88 -5.16 5.01 -5.28
N VAL A 89 -4.61 4.25 -4.34
CA VAL A 89 -3.60 3.22 -4.59
C VAL A 89 -3.98 1.94 -3.86
N ASP A 90 -4.34 0.92 -4.63
CA ASP A 90 -4.55 -0.44 -4.18
C ASP A 90 -3.23 -1.23 -4.25
N ILE A 91 -2.86 -1.85 -3.14
CA ILE A 91 -1.66 -2.67 -2.99
C ILE A 91 -2.10 -4.08 -2.66
N PHE A 92 -1.66 -5.07 -3.43
CA PHE A 92 -2.02 -6.47 -3.28
C PHE A 92 -0.81 -7.39 -3.38
N LEU A 93 -0.58 -8.25 -2.38
CA LEU A 93 0.35 -9.37 -2.46
C LEU A 93 -0.34 -10.56 -3.15
N ASN A 94 0.21 -11.00 -4.28
CA ASN A 94 -0.32 -12.13 -5.03
C ASN A 94 0.32 -13.47 -4.62
N ASN A 95 -0.25 -14.57 -5.12
CA ASN A 95 0.23 -15.94 -4.85
C ASN A 95 1.63 -16.26 -5.44
N GLN A 96 2.25 -15.33 -6.15
CA GLN A 96 3.61 -15.47 -6.69
C GLN A 96 4.65 -14.67 -5.86
N GLU A 97 4.28 -14.23 -4.66
CA GLU A 97 5.12 -13.37 -3.82
C GLU A 97 5.53 -12.07 -4.53
N LYS A 98 4.62 -11.51 -5.32
CA LYS A 98 4.79 -10.20 -5.97
C LYS A 98 3.73 -9.24 -5.50
N VAL A 99 4.11 -7.97 -5.43
CA VAL A 99 3.20 -6.87 -5.08
C VAL A 99 2.62 -6.29 -6.37
N VAL A 100 1.31 -6.32 -6.49
CA VAL A 100 0.55 -5.62 -7.52
C VAL A 100 0.13 -4.28 -6.95
N VAL A 101 0.38 -3.20 -7.69
CA VAL A 101 -0.09 -1.86 -7.34
C VAL A 101 -0.98 -1.35 -8.47
N ALA A 102 -2.22 -1.02 -8.15
CA ALA A 102 -3.16 -0.38 -9.05
C ALA A 102 -3.48 1.03 -8.52
N ALA A 103 -3.24 2.04 -9.33
CA ALA A 103 -3.41 3.44 -8.97
C ALA A 103 -4.40 4.12 -9.90
N THR A 104 -5.27 4.93 -9.30
CA THR A 104 -6.24 5.76 -10.00
C THR A 104 -6.03 7.20 -9.55
N LEU A 105 -5.80 8.10 -10.51
CA LEU A 105 -5.76 9.53 -10.27
C LEU A 105 -7.04 10.14 -10.85
N LYS A 106 -7.73 10.96 -10.06
CA LYS A 106 -8.93 11.68 -10.47
C LYS A 106 -8.72 13.17 -10.30
N LEU A 107 -9.27 13.95 -11.23
CA LEU A 107 -9.39 15.40 -11.16
C LEU A 107 -10.86 15.74 -10.90
N TYR A 108 -11.10 16.59 -9.91
CA TYR A 108 -12.41 17.15 -9.60
C TYR A 108 -12.34 18.67 -9.65
N GLU A 109 -13.26 19.31 -10.38
CA GLU A 109 -13.39 20.77 -10.47
C GLU A 109 -14.72 21.24 -9.84
N GLY A 110 -14.80 22.51 -9.50
CA GLY A 110 -16.04 23.19 -9.15
C GLY A 110 -15.81 24.39 -8.26
N ALA A 111 -16.88 25.02 -7.76
CA ALA A 111 -16.78 26.20 -6.90
C ALA A 111 -16.15 25.93 -5.51
N SER A 112 -15.79 24.67 -5.21
CA SER A 112 -15.12 24.28 -3.97
C SER A 112 -14.36 22.97 -4.16
N CYS A 113 -13.27 22.75 -3.42
CA CYS A 113 -12.57 21.47 -3.36
C CYS A 113 -13.37 20.33 -2.71
N SER A 114 -14.59 20.60 -2.24
CA SER A 114 -15.55 19.58 -1.86
C SER A 114 -16.43 19.10 -3.01
N SER A 115 -16.26 19.66 -4.21
CA SER A 115 -16.96 19.22 -5.42
C SER A 115 -16.76 17.71 -5.63
N ASN A 116 -17.79 17.09 -6.21
CA ASN A 116 -17.75 15.71 -6.66
C ASN A 116 -17.92 15.63 -8.18
N ASP A 117 -17.84 16.78 -8.87
CA ASP A 117 -17.78 16.83 -10.32
C ASP A 117 -16.41 16.30 -10.75
N ASN A 118 -16.40 15.28 -11.61
CA ASN A 118 -15.19 14.52 -11.93
C ASN A 118 -14.83 14.74 -13.39
N ASP A 119 -13.83 15.60 -13.62
CA ASP A 119 -13.43 16.07 -14.95
C ASP A 119 -12.36 15.20 -15.61
N GLY A 120 -11.97 14.12 -14.95
CA GLY A 120 -11.20 13.07 -15.60
C GLY A 120 -10.56 12.09 -14.64
N GLU A 121 -10.07 11.00 -15.22
CA GLU A 121 -9.29 10.02 -14.50
C GLU A 121 -8.22 9.36 -15.37
N ASP A 122 -7.11 8.97 -14.74
CA ASP A 122 -6.08 8.12 -15.33
C ASP A 122 -5.85 6.92 -14.40
N TYR A 123 -5.50 5.78 -15.01
CA TYR A 123 -5.32 4.51 -14.33
C TYR A 123 -4.03 3.82 -14.78
N ARG A 124 -3.29 3.30 -13.80
CA ARG A 124 -2.08 2.52 -14.01
C ARG A 124 -2.02 1.33 -13.07
N ALA A 125 -1.64 0.17 -13.58
CA ALA A 125 -1.32 -1.00 -12.78
C ALA A 125 0.09 -1.50 -13.08
N THR A 126 0.80 -1.92 -12.05
CA THR A 126 2.15 -2.49 -12.17
C THR A 126 2.33 -3.66 -11.21
N THR A 127 3.28 -4.53 -11.51
CA THR A 127 3.68 -5.64 -10.64
C THR A 127 5.16 -5.49 -10.29
N VAL A 128 5.47 -5.63 -9.00
CA VAL A 128 6.79 -5.43 -8.42
C VAL A 128 7.24 -6.73 -7.76
N ALA A 129 8.31 -7.33 -8.29
CA ALA A 129 8.94 -8.51 -7.68
C ALA A 129 9.67 -8.14 -6.39
N LEU A 130 9.91 -9.11 -5.51
CA LEU A 130 10.68 -8.91 -4.28
C LEU A 130 12.07 -8.34 -4.60
N GLY A 131 12.48 -7.32 -3.85
CA GLY A 131 13.73 -6.57 -4.05
C GLY A 131 13.72 -5.58 -5.21
N ALA A 132 12.62 -5.45 -5.96
CA ALA A 132 12.52 -4.55 -7.10
C ALA A 132 11.74 -3.27 -6.78
N SER A 133 11.90 -2.26 -7.65
CA SER A 133 11.11 -1.04 -7.63
C SER A 133 10.50 -0.72 -9.00
N ARG A 134 9.44 0.09 -9.01
CA ARG A 134 8.76 0.60 -10.22
C ARG A 134 8.32 2.04 -10.02
N GLN A 135 8.56 2.86 -11.03
CA GLN A 135 7.99 4.19 -11.16
C GLN A 135 6.55 4.09 -11.69
N VAL A 136 5.65 4.91 -11.15
CA VAL A 136 4.27 5.06 -11.62
C VAL A 136 3.99 6.55 -11.79
N ASP A 137 3.58 6.93 -12.99
CA ASP A 137 3.20 8.29 -13.34
C ASP A 137 1.77 8.31 -13.89
N LEU A 138 0.95 9.22 -13.38
CA LEU A 138 -0.43 9.45 -13.81
C LEU A 138 -0.65 10.93 -14.11
N ALA A 139 -1.49 11.21 -15.10
CA ALA A 139 -1.77 12.57 -15.55
C ALA A 139 -3.21 12.69 -16.04
N VAL A 140 -3.93 13.69 -15.53
CA VAL A 140 -5.29 14.06 -15.95
C VAL A 140 -5.31 15.56 -16.24
N ASP A 141 -5.92 15.94 -17.35
CA ASP A 141 -6.18 17.33 -17.75
C ASP A 141 -7.68 17.46 -18.07
N SER A 142 -8.35 18.53 -17.62
CA SER A 142 -9.80 18.74 -17.84
C SER A 142 -10.13 19.01 -19.31
N HIS A 143 -9.17 19.55 -20.08
CA HIS A 143 -9.32 19.95 -21.49
C HIS A 143 -10.43 20.99 -21.74
N GLU A 144 -10.81 21.77 -20.74
CA GLU A 144 -11.79 22.83 -20.90
C GLU A 144 -11.17 24.10 -21.49
N TRP A 145 -11.92 24.78 -22.37
CA TRP A 145 -11.44 25.99 -23.02
C TRP A 145 -11.44 27.16 -22.02
N GLY A 146 -10.24 27.51 -21.52
CA GLY A 146 -10.04 28.61 -20.58
C GLY A 146 -10.00 28.21 -19.10
N SER A 147 -10.06 26.91 -18.79
CA SER A 147 -9.96 26.32 -17.44
C SER A 147 -9.23 24.97 -17.51
N ASP A 148 -7.98 24.97 -17.97
CA ASP A 148 -7.19 23.74 -18.18
C ASP A 148 -6.57 23.25 -16.86
N ASP A 149 -7.43 22.78 -15.98
CA ASP A 149 -7.10 22.21 -14.68
C ASP A 149 -6.39 20.85 -14.83
N LYS A 150 -5.47 20.58 -13.91
CA LYS A 150 -4.57 19.42 -14.02
C LYS A 150 -4.42 18.69 -12.71
N ALA A 151 -4.38 17.37 -12.81
CA ALA A 151 -3.88 16.49 -11.76
C ALA A 151 -2.66 15.72 -12.27
N ARG A 152 -1.64 15.60 -11.41
CA ARG A 152 -0.47 14.76 -11.66
C ARG A 152 -0.14 13.94 -10.41
N ALA A 153 0.32 12.71 -10.60
CA ALA A 153 0.88 11.89 -9.54
C ALA A 153 2.12 11.15 -10.06
N SER A 154 3.17 11.12 -9.26
CA SER A 154 4.43 10.48 -9.62
C SER A 154 5.04 9.85 -8.37
N PHE A 155 5.21 8.53 -8.37
CA PHE A 155 5.74 7.82 -7.20
C PHE A 155 6.46 6.53 -7.56
N ILE A 156 7.39 6.16 -6.70
CA ILE A 156 8.11 4.89 -6.73
C ILE A 156 7.44 3.93 -5.76
N VAL A 157 7.22 2.70 -6.21
CA VAL A 157 6.88 1.53 -5.39
C VAL A 157 8.14 0.69 -5.23
N LEU A 158 8.52 0.37 -3.99
CA LEU A 158 9.56 -0.60 -3.66
C LEU A 158 8.92 -1.78 -2.95
N HIS A 159 9.33 -2.99 -3.32
CA HIS A 159 8.96 -4.22 -2.65
C HIS A 159 10.21 -4.82 -1.99
N GLY A 160 10.23 -4.86 -0.66
CA GLY A 160 11.31 -5.39 0.16
C GLY A 160 10.89 -6.54 1.05
#